data_AF-A0A371IUS6-F1
#
_entry.id   AF-A0A371IUS6-F1
#
_cell.length_a   1.000
_cell.length_b   1.000
_cell.length_c   1.000
_cell.angle_alpha   90.00
_cell.angle_beta   90.00
_cell.angle_gamma   90.00
#
_symmetry.space_group_name_H-M   'P 1'
#
loop_
_entity.id
_entity.type
_entity.pdbx_description
1 polymer ?
#
loop_
_entity_poly.entity_id
_entity_poly.type
_entity_poly.pdbx_seq_one_letter_code
_entity_poly.pdbx_strand_id
1 'polypeptide(L)'
;MGNTMKLVNLSYSNLNSIKKMTFIPVIIFVAVSIVNPIFLNMLIPLLILNITQTLTSYEDTYGINHLISYIPVRRKEYVASRYVIGIINILISVCIFVLCYYLATKIPSNAGKLLDYKLTLGVGITVGIIGISAMIPCVLKFGAVKGRMFMTFLVIGIVMLPTIVFSIAQEVEFMKVILEKLSLINVSILLIIINILIIYISYLVSKNLYCKKEIL
;
A
#
# COMPACT_ATOMS: atom_id res chain seq x y z
N MET A 1 5.93 -3.84 -23.19
CA MET A 1 6.23 -2.80 -22.18
C MET A 1 5.86 -1.38 -22.61
N GLY A 2 5.86 -1.04 -23.92
CA GLY A 2 5.48 0.32 -24.36
C GLY A 2 4.08 0.76 -23.90
N ASN A 3 3.06 -0.09 -24.08
CA ASN A 3 1.68 0.26 -23.71
C ASN A 3 1.45 0.33 -22.19
N THR A 4 2.09 -0.53 -21.40
CA THR A 4 2.00 -0.50 -19.94
C THR A 4 2.56 0.80 -19.38
N MET A 5 3.71 1.25 -19.90
CA MET A 5 4.33 2.51 -19.46
C MET A 5 3.50 3.74 -19.86
N LYS A 6 2.88 3.72 -21.05
CA LYS A 6 1.94 4.78 -21.47
C LYS A 6 0.74 4.89 -20.52
N LEU A 7 0.19 3.76 -20.08
CA LEU A 7 -0.89 3.75 -19.08
C LEU A 7 -0.42 4.25 -17.71
N VAL A 8 0.79 3.91 -17.28
CA VAL A 8 1.38 4.45 -16.04
C VAL A 8 1.49 5.98 -16.13
N ASN A 9 2.01 6.50 -17.24
CA ASN A 9 2.14 7.93 -17.46
C ASN A 9 0.77 8.64 -17.50
N LEU A 10 -0.24 8.01 -18.13
CA LEU A 10 -1.61 8.51 -18.11
C LEU A 10 -2.13 8.65 -16.68
N SER A 11 -1.95 7.62 -15.84
CA SER A 11 -2.39 7.67 -14.45
C SER A 11 -1.62 8.70 -13.62
N TYR A 12 -0.32 8.90 -13.84
CA TYR A 12 0.41 10.00 -13.18
C TYR A 12 -0.04 11.38 -13.67
N SER A 13 -0.39 11.53 -14.94
CA SER A 13 -1.01 12.75 -15.46
C SER A 13 -2.34 13.04 -14.76
N ASN A 14 -3.16 12.01 -14.56
CA ASN A 14 -4.42 12.12 -13.81
C ASN A 14 -4.18 12.48 -12.33
N LEU A 15 -3.12 11.95 -11.72
CA LEU A 15 -2.73 12.30 -10.35
C LEU A 15 -2.42 13.80 -10.21
N ASN A 16 -1.79 14.41 -11.20
CA ASN A 16 -1.52 15.85 -11.21
C ASN A 16 -2.83 16.69 -11.23
N SER A 17 -3.86 16.20 -11.92
CA SER A 17 -5.19 16.84 -11.94
C SER A 17 -5.86 16.80 -10.56
N ILE A 18 -5.65 15.74 -9.78
CA ILE A 18 -6.21 15.58 -8.43
C ILE A 18 -5.24 15.93 -7.30
N LYS A 19 -4.13 16.61 -7.60
CA LYS A 19 -3.06 16.88 -6.64
C LYS A 19 -3.55 17.47 -5.31
N LYS A 20 -4.54 18.38 -5.32
CA LYS A 20 -5.05 18.95 -4.06
C LYS A 20 -5.67 17.87 -3.16
N MET A 21 -6.42 16.94 -3.74
CA MET A 21 -7.12 15.88 -3.01
C MET A 21 -6.15 14.81 -2.48
N THR A 22 -5.02 14.60 -3.14
CA THR A 22 -3.99 13.63 -2.72
C THR A 22 -2.97 14.23 -1.76
N PHE A 23 -2.51 15.47 -2.00
CA PHE A 23 -1.41 16.07 -1.23
C PHE A 23 -1.84 16.55 0.17
N ILE A 24 -3.07 17.04 0.34
CA ILE A 24 -3.58 17.47 1.66
C ILE A 24 -3.50 16.33 2.71
N PRO A 25 -4.07 15.13 2.48
CA PRO A 25 -3.99 14.04 3.46
C PRO A 25 -2.56 13.55 3.65
N VAL A 26 -1.74 13.53 2.61
CA VAL A 26 -0.31 13.15 2.70
C VAL A 26 0.45 14.09 3.65
N ILE A 27 0.25 15.41 3.53
CA ILE A 27 0.89 16.40 4.40
C ILE A 27 0.46 16.20 5.86
N ILE A 28 -0.83 15.95 6.09
CA ILE A 28 -1.37 15.69 7.44
C ILE A 28 -0.74 14.43 8.03
N PHE A 29 -0.69 13.33 7.27
CA PHE A 29 -0.10 12.08 7.74
C PHE A 29 1.39 12.22 8.05
N VAL A 30 2.13 12.97 7.23
CA VAL A 30 3.55 13.28 7.47
C VAL A 30 3.72 14.09 8.75
N ALA A 31 2.94 15.16 8.94
CA ALA A 31 3.02 16.00 10.13
C ALA A 31 2.71 15.22 11.42
N VAL A 32 1.65 14.40 11.41
CA VAL A 32 1.26 13.57 12.56
C VAL A 32 2.31 12.49 12.86
N SER A 33 2.93 11.92 11.82
CA SER A 33 3.96 10.87 11.98
C SER A 33 5.22 11.37 12.67
N ILE A 34 5.61 12.62 12.45
CA ILE A 34 6.80 13.21 13.08
C ILE A 34 6.58 13.33 14.60
N VAL A 35 5.36 13.67 15.03
CA VAL A 35 5.01 13.86 16.44
C VAL A 35 4.70 12.53 17.13
N ASN A 36 4.06 11.58 16.44
CA ASN A 36 3.55 10.36 17.06
C ASN A 36 4.23 9.09 16.49
N PRO A 37 4.94 8.29 17.32
CA PRO A 37 5.66 7.11 16.87
C PRO A 37 4.75 5.97 16.38
N ILE A 38 3.51 5.88 16.87
CA ILE A 38 2.55 4.86 16.40
C ILE A 38 2.17 5.17 14.95
N PHE A 39 1.92 6.45 14.66
CA PHE A 39 1.55 6.90 13.33
C PHE A 39 2.72 6.79 12.35
N LEU A 40 3.95 7.02 12.82
CA LEU A 40 5.17 6.80 12.05
C LEU A 40 5.26 5.36 11.53
N ASN A 41 4.96 4.36 12.37
CA ASN A 41 4.99 2.94 11.99
C ASN A 41 3.98 2.60 10.89
N MET A 42 2.85 3.32 10.85
CA MET A 42 1.77 3.11 9.89
C MET A 42 1.88 4.02 8.65
N LEU A 43 2.89 4.90 8.59
CA LEU A 43 2.99 5.92 7.55
C LEU A 43 3.07 5.31 6.14
N ILE A 44 3.91 4.29 5.94
CA ILE A 44 4.08 3.64 4.63
C ILE A 44 2.74 3.09 4.09
N PRO A 45 2.01 2.20 4.80
CA PRO A 45 0.75 1.67 4.29
C PRO A 45 -0.32 2.74 4.12
N LEU A 46 -0.39 3.75 5.00
CA LEU A 46 -1.34 4.86 4.89
C LEU A 46 -1.12 5.71 3.63
N LEU A 47 0.12 6.07 3.34
CA LEU A 47 0.47 6.84 2.14
C LEU A 47 0.13 6.09 0.87
N ILE A 48 0.57 4.83 0.79
CA ILE A 48 0.34 3.98 -0.37
C ILE A 48 -1.14 3.86 -0.65
N LEU A 49 -1.94 3.43 0.33
CA LEU A 49 -3.36 3.20 0.17
C LEU A 49 -4.10 4.49 -0.20
N ASN A 50 -3.76 5.60 0.43
CA ASN A 50 -4.39 6.88 0.13
C ASN A 50 -4.14 7.30 -1.33
N ILE A 51 -2.89 7.27 -1.78
CA ILE A 51 -2.50 7.69 -3.13
C ILE A 51 -3.12 6.76 -4.19
N THR A 52 -3.03 5.44 -4.01
CA THR A 52 -3.59 4.49 -4.98
C THR A 52 -5.11 4.55 -5.02
N GLN A 53 -5.77 4.74 -3.88
CA GLN A 53 -7.23 4.79 -3.78
C GLN A 53 -7.81 6.05 -4.39
N THR A 54 -7.25 7.21 -4.08
CA THR A 54 -7.70 8.48 -4.66
C THR A 54 -7.54 8.47 -6.19
N LEU A 55 -6.40 7.99 -6.69
CA LEU A 55 -6.14 7.84 -8.12
C LEU A 55 -7.14 6.90 -8.81
N THR A 56 -7.28 5.68 -8.29
CA THR A 56 -8.20 4.69 -8.88
C THR A 56 -9.67 5.10 -8.77
N SER A 57 -10.05 5.78 -7.69
CA SER A 57 -11.42 6.28 -7.52
C SER A 57 -11.75 7.40 -8.49
N TYR A 58 -10.78 8.30 -8.71
CA TYR A 58 -10.90 9.34 -9.72
C TYR A 58 -11.10 8.70 -11.11
N GLU A 59 -10.19 7.83 -11.52
CA GLU A 59 -10.24 7.23 -12.86
C GLU A 59 -11.51 6.39 -13.11
N ASP A 60 -12.02 5.69 -12.10
CA ASP A 60 -13.28 4.96 -12.24
C ASP A 60 -14.49 5.90 -12.36
N THR A 61 -14.49 7.04 -11.65
CA THR A 61 -15.56 8.05 -11.74
C THR A 61 -15.63 8.67 -13.14
N TYR A 62 -14.49 8.79 -13.84
CA TYR A 62 -14.41 9.27 -15.22
C TYR A 62 -14.45 8.14 -16.27
N GLY A 63 -14.87 6.92 -15.89
CA GLY A 63 -15.13 5.85 -16.85
C GLY A 63 -13.90 5.26 -17.52
N ILE A 64 -12.76 5.15 -16.82
CA ILE A 64 -11.52 4.57 -17.38
C ILE A 64 -11.73 3.19 -18.02
N ASN A 65 -12.66 2.38 -17.49
CA ASN A 65 -12.97 1.06 -18.04
C ASN A 65 -13.51 1.12 -19.47
N HIS A 66 -14.29 2.16 -19.79
CA HIS A 66 -14.76 2.43 -21.15
C HIS A 66 -13.58 2.88 -22.01
N LEU A 67 -12.77 3.85 -21.56
CA LEU A 67 -11.59 4.30 -22.33
C LEU A 67 -10.66 3.13 -22.72
N ILE A 68 -10.43 2.18 -21.82
CA ILE A 68 -9.56 1.02 -22.06
C ILE A 68 -10.14 0.05 -23.11
N SER A 69 -11.47 -0.01 -23.29
CA SER A 69 -12.08 -0.90 -24.29
C SER A 69 -11.89 -0.39 -25.72
N TYR A 70 -11.77 0.93 -25.92
CA TYR A 70 -11.62 1.54 -27.25
C TYR A 70 -10.16 1.72 -27.68
N ILE A 71 -9.21 1.71 -26.75
CA ILE A 71 -7.78 1.86 -27.07
C ILE A 71 -7.19 0.46 -27.34
N PRO A 72 -6.23 0.30 -28.29
CA PRO A 72 -5.58 -0.99 -28.59
C PRO A 72 -4.60 -1.44 -27.49
N VAL A 73 -5.11 -1.64 -26.27
CA VAL A 73 -4.37 -2.10 -25.09
C VAL A 73 -5.00 -3.37 -24.56
N ARG A 74 -4.17 -4.35 -24.19
CA ARG A 74 -4.68 -5.62 -23.65
C ARG A 74 -5.10 -5.43 -22.20
N ARG A 75 -6.19 -6.08 -21.78
CA ARG A 75 -6.66 -6.09 -20.38
C ARG A 75 -5.56 -6.45 -19.37
N LYS A 76 -4.69 -7.41 -19.70
CA LYS A 76 -3.53 -7.80 -18.88
C LYS A 76 -2.48 -6.70 -18.69
N GLU A 77 -2.35 -5.81 -19.68
CA GLU A 77 -1.41 -4.67 -19.65
C GLU A 77 -1.95 -3.58 -18.72
N TYR A 78 -3.27 -3.36 -18.71
CA TYR A 78 -3.89 -2.48 -17.73
C TYR A 78 -3.79 -3.00 -16.29
N VAL A 79 -4.03 -4.30 -16.07
CA VAL A 79 -3.81 -4.86 -14.72
C VAL A 79 -2.34 -4.69 -14.31
N ALA A 80 -1.39 -4.97 -15.20
CA ALA A 80 0.02 -4.79 -14.93
C ALA A 80 0.38 -3.32 -14.60
N SER A 81 -0.18 -2.33 -15.31
CA SER A 81 0.09 -0.92 -15.03
C SER A 81 -0.35 -0.52 -13.62
N ARG A 82 -1.44 -1.10 -13.08
CA ARG A 82 -1.88 -0.86 -11.70
C ARG A 82 -0.89 -1.34 -10.66
N TYR A 83 -0.30 -2.52 -10.84
CA TYR A 83 0.74 -3.01 -9.93
C TYR A 83 2.03 -2.20 -10.06
N VAL A 84 2.40 -1.77 -11.26
CA VAL A 84 3.57 -0.89 -11.46
C VAL A 84 3.37 0.44 -10.74
N ILE A 85 2.20 1.07 -10.84
CA ILE A 85 1.86 2.29 -10.08
C ILE A 85 1.96 2.03 -8.57
N GLY A 86 1.43 0.90 -8.09
CA GLY A 86 1.53 0.52 -6.67
C GLY A 86 2.99 0.41 -6.20
N ILE A 87 3.87 -0.23 -6.99
CA ILE A 87 5.29 -0.38 -6.68
C ILE A 87 6.01 0.98 -6.66
N ILE A 88 5.75 1.85 -7.65
CA ILE A 88 6.34 3.20 -7.66
C ILE A 88 5.87 4.00 -6.43
N ASN A 89 4.59 3.89 -6.06
CA ASN A 89 4.06 4.55 -4.87
C ASN A 89 4.64 3.99 -3.56
N ILE A 90 4.97 2.70 -3.49
CA ILE A 90 5.73 2.13 -2.38
C ILE A 90 7.10 2.81 -2.27
N LEU A 91 7.84 2.92 -3.36
CA LEU A 91 9.17 3.55 -3.37
C LEU A 91 9.10 5.02 -2.88
N ILE A 92 8.12 5.78 -3.37
CA ILE A 92 7.89 7.16 -2.92
C ILE A 92 7.58 7.21 -1.42
N SER A 93 6.72 6.30 -0.93
CA SER A 93 6.34 6.25 0.48
C SER A 93 7.49 5.87 1.39
N VAL A 94 8.38 4.98 0.93
CA VAL A 94 9.62 4.64 1.64
C VAL A 94 10.53 5.85 1.74
N CYS A 95 10.74 6.60 0.65
CA CYS A 95 11.54 7.84 0.69
C CYS A 95 11.01 8.85 1.70
N ILE A 96 9.68 9.07 1.72
CA ILE A 96 9.03 9.96 2.70
C ILE A 96 9.21 9.43 4.13
N PHE A 97 9.05 8.12 4.34
CA PHE A 97 9.25 7.50 5.65
C PHE A 97 10.67 7.69 6.18
N VAL A 98 11.71 7.51 5.34
CA VAL A 98 13.10 7.72 5.77
C VAL A 98 13.31 9.16 6.27
N LEU A 99 12.78 10.14 5.55
CA LEU A 99 12.84 11.55 5.95
C LEU A 99 12.09 11.79 7.27
N CYS A 100 10.86 11.28 7.40
CA CYS A 100 10.05 11.42 8.61
C CYS A 100 10.72 10.76 9.83
N TYR A 101 11.29 9.56 9.66
CA TYR A 101 11.98 8.84 10.71
C TYR A 101 13.21 9.63 11.19
N TYR A 102 14.01 10.15 10.25
CA TYR A 102 15.15 11.01 10.59
C TYR A 102 14.71 12.24 11.39
N LEU A 103 13.66 12.94 10.97
CA LEU A 103 13.12 14.09 11.70
C LEU A 103 12.59 13.70 13.09
N ALA A 104 11.88 12.58 13.19
CA ALA A 104 11.32 12.09 14.45
C ALA A 104 12.41 11.74 15.49
N THR A 105 13.59 11.27 15.06
CA THR A 105 14.72 10.99 15.96
C THR A 105 15.34 12.25 16.58
N LYS A 106 15.17 13.42 15.95
CA LYS A 106 15.67 14.71 16.48
C LYS A 106 14.77 15.31 17.54
N ILE A 107 13.57 14.75 17.75
CA ILE A 107 12.60 15.27 18.71
C ILE A 107 12.82 14.58 20.06
N PRO A 108 13.12 15.33 21.15
CA PRO A 108 13.41 14.74 22.45
C PRO A 108 12.22 13.99 23.06
N SER A 109 10.98 14.35 22.73
CA SER A 109 9.77 13.65 23.20
C SER A 109 9.62 12.22 22.67
N ASN A 110 10.35 11.88 21.61
CA ASN A 110 10.32 10.55 20.97
C ASN A 110 11.49 9.66 21.40
N ALA A 111 12.42 10.18 22.22
CA ALA A 111 13.55 9.41 22.72
C ALA A 111 13.08 8.17 23.48
N GLY A 112 13.50 6.99 23.02
CA GLY A 112 13.18 5.69 23.63
C GLY A 112 11.81 5.09 23.25
N LYS A 113 10.95 5.78 22.50
CA LYS A 113 9.64 5.26 22.03
C LYS A 113 9.65 4.78 20.58
N LEU A 114 10.72 5.09 19.84
CA LEU A 114 10.88 4.68 18.45
C LEU A 114 11.30 3.20 18.41
N LEU A 115 10.55 2.41 17.65
CA LEU A 115 10.95 1.04 17.31
C LEU A 115 12.17 1.06 16.38
N ASP A 116 12.87 -0.08 16.32
CA ASP A 116 14.00 -0.27 15.41
C ASP A 116 13.60 0.10 13.97
N TYR A 117 14.43 0.95 13.35
CA TYR A 117 14.27 1.44 11.99
C TYR A 117 14.10 0.30 10.98
N LYS A 118 14.93 -0.75 11.09
CA LYS A 118 14.89 -1.87 10.13
C LYS A 118 13.59 -2.65 10.24
N LEU A 119 13.12 -2.87 11.48
CA LEU A 119 11.89 -3.59 11.75
C LEU A 119 10.66 -2.81 11.28
N THR A 120 10.61 -1.51 11.61
CA THR A 120 9.50 -0.63 11.20
C THR A 120 9.40 -0.47 9.69
N LEU A 121 10.52 -0.30 9.01
CA LEU A 121 10.56 -0.23 7.54
C LEU A 121 10.11 -1.55 6.91
N GLY A 122 10.59 -2.68 7.41
CA GLY A 122 10.21 -4.01 6.90
C GLY A 122 8.71 -4.29 7.05
N VAL A 123 8.17 -4.06 8.25
CA VAL A 123 6.74 -4.26 8.55
C VAL A 123 5.87 -3.26 7.78
N GLY A 124 6.29 -2.00 7.68
CA GLY A 124 5.53 -0.99 6.91
C GLY A 124 5.41 -1.36 5.43
N ILE A 125 6.49 -1.86 4.82
CA ILE A 125 6.48 -2.32 3.42
C ILE A 125 5.57 -3.53 3.25
N THR A 126 5.62 -4.51 4.15
CA THR A 126 4.79 -5.73 4.02
C THR A 126 3.31 -5.43 4.13
N VAL A 127 2.93 -4.61 5.11
CA VAL A 127 1.54 -4.19 5.30
C VAL A 127 1.07 -3.36 4.10
N GLY A 128 1.92 -2.48 3.56
CA GLY A 128 1.62 -1.72 2.35
C GLY A 128 1.40 -2.61 1.12
N ILE A 129 2.24 -3.63 0.94
CA ILE A 129 2.12 -4.62 -0.15
C ILE A 129 0.84 -5.43 0.00
N ILE A 130 0.53 -5.92 1.20
CA ILE A 130 -0.73 -6.61 1.49
C ILE A 130 -1.91 -5.70 1.15
N GLY A 131 -1.87 -4.44 1.56
CA GLY A 131 -2.88 -3.43 1.25
C GLY A 131 -3.12 -3.27 -0.25
N ILE A 132 -2.07 -3.04 -1.05
CA ILE A 132 -2.19 -2.95 -2.52
C ILE A 132 -2.71 -4.26 -3.12
N SER A 133 -2.21 -5.39 -2.62
CA SER A 133 -2.52 -6.71 -3.15
C SER A 133 -4.00 -7.09 -2.95
N ALA A 134 -4.63 -6.60 -1.87
CA ALA A 134 -6.06 -6.76 -1.63
C ALA A 134 -6.87 -5.67 -2.34
N MET A 135 -6.35 -4.45 -2.40
CA MET A 135 -6.99 -3.30 -3.04
C MET A 135 -7.28 -3.51 -4.52
N ILE A 136 -6.23 -3.76 -5.31
CA ILE A 136 -6.30 -3.76 -6.77
C ILE A 136 -7.38 -4.74 -7.28
N PRO A 137 -7.44 -6.01 -6.86
CA PRO A 137 -8.47 -6.93 -7.33
C PRO A 137 -9.88 -6.49 -6.93
N CYS A 138 -10.05 -5.95 -5.71
CA CYS A 138 -11.34 -5.46 -5.23
C CYS A 138 -11.86 -4.28 -6.04
N VAL A 139 -11.01 -3.28 -6.30
CA VAL A 139 -11.40 -2.11 -7.11
C VAL A 139 -11.69 -2.51 -8.55
N LEU A 140 -10.89 -3.40 -9.14
CA LEU A 140 -11.12 -3.89 -10.49
C LEU A 140 -12.46 -4.64 -10.62
N LYS A 141 -12.84 -5.43 -9.60
CA LYS A 141 -14.08 -6.22 -9.60
C LYS A 141 -15.32 -5.38 -9.29
N PHE A 142 -15.29 -4.59 -8.22
CA PHE A 142 -16.49 -3.94 -7.66
C PHE A 142 -16.62 -2.45 -8.01
N GLY A 143 -15.62 -1.86 -8.68
CA GLY A 143 -15.57 -0.43 -8.96
C GLY A 143 -15.22 0.40 -7.72
N ALA A 144 -15.08 1.71 -7.90
CA ALA A 144 -14.58 2.63 -6.88
C ALA A 144 -15.54 2.86 -5.72
N VAL A 145 -16.86 2.80 -5.94
CA VAL A 145 -17.84 3.04 -4.88
C VAL A 145 -17.79 1.92 -3.83
N LYS A 146 -17.82 0.67 -4.27
CA LYS A 146 -17.69 -0.50 -3.37
C LYS A 146 -16.23 -0.71 -2.93
N GLY A 147 -15.27 -0.31 -3.76
CA GLY A 147 -13.84 -0.29 -3.42
C GLY A 147 -13.53 0.65 -2.24
N ARG A 148 -14.20 1.81 -2.15
CA ARG A 148 -14.07 2.72 -1.00
C ARG A 148 -14.51 2.09 0.32
N MET A 149 -15.59 1.31 0.32
CA MET A 149 -16.05 0.61 1.54
C MET A 149 -15.04 -0.45 1.97
N PHE A 150 -14.55 -1.27 1.03
CA PHE A 150 -13.53 -2.29 1.31
C PHE A 150 -12.23 -1.67 1.84
N MET A 151 -11.88 -0.49 1.34
CA MET A 151 -10.74 0.29 1.80
C MET A 151 -10.84 0.75 3.23
N THR A 152 -12.01 1.27 3.63
CA THR A 152 -12.23 1.68 5.01
C THR A 152 -12.02 0.51 5.97
N PHE A 153 -12.51 -0.69 5.63
CA PHE A 153 -12.24 -1.90 6.42
C PHE A 153 -10.76 -2.29 6.44
N LEU A 154 -10.05 -2.18 5.32
CA LEU A 154 -8.61 -2.44 5.24
C LEU A 154 -7.81 -1.47 6.13
N VAL A 155 -8.12 -0.18 6.09
CA VAL A 155 -7.44 0.85 6.89
C VAL A 155 -7.72 0.64 8.39
N ILE A 156 -8.98 0.35 8.75
CA ILE A 156 -9.33 0.00 10.14
C ILE A 156 -8.54 -1.25 10.58
N GLY A 157 -8.44 -2.27 9.73
CA GLY A 157 -7.63 -3.45 10.01
C GLY A 157 -6.16 -3.12 10.23
N ILE A 158 -5.55 -2.30 9.37
CA ILE A 158 -4.14 -1.90 9.49
C ILE A 158 -3.87 -1.11 10.77
N VAL A 159 -4.82 -0.28 11.21
CA VAL A 159 -4.68 0.52 12.44
C VAL A 159 -4.94 -0.31 13.70
N MET A 160 -5.94 -1.19 13.68
CA MET A 160 -6.40 -1.93 14.87
C MET A 160 -5.70 -3.28 15.08
N LEU A 161 -5.31 -3.99 14.02
CA LEU A 161 -4.69 -5.30 14.16
C LEU A 161 -3.37 -5.26 14.96
N PRO A 162 -2.46 -4.29 14.76
CA PRO A 162 -1.21 -4.24 15.53
C PRO A 162 -1.43 -4.00 17.02
N THR A 163 -2.44 -3.20 17.40
CA THR A 163 -2.73 -2.92 18.81
C THR A 163 -3.31 -4.14 19.51
N ILE A 164 -4.22 -4.85 18.84
CA ILE A 164 -4.84 -6.10 19.34
C ILE A 164 -3.80 -7.23 19.44
N VAL A 165 -2.96 -7.39 18.42
CA VAL A 165 -1.90 -8.39 18.42
C VAL A 165 -0.89 -8.10 19.53
N PHE A 166 -0.50 -6.85 19.73
CA PHE A 166 0.43 -6.48 20.81
C PHE A 166 -0.16 -6.75 22.21
N SER A 167 -1.45 -6.49 22.43
CA SER A 167 -2.09 -6.80 23.72
C SER A 167 -2.17 -8.30 23.99
N ILE A 168 -2.46 -9.12 22.97
CA ILE A 168 -2.54 -10.59 23.13
C ILE A 168 -1.14 -11.19 23.25
N ALA A 169 -0.17 -10.64 22.52
CA ALA A 169 1.20 -11.13 22.50
C ALA A 169 1.93 -11.03 23.84
N GLN A 170 1.56 -10.07 24.70
CA GLN A 170 2.13 -9.94 26.03
C GLN A 170 1.77 -11.14 26.93
N GLU A 171 0.69 -11.87 26.63
CA GLU A 171 0.23 -13.01 27.43
C GLU A 171 0.73 -14.37 26.93
N VAL A 172 1.31 -14.45 25.72
CA VAL A 172 1.55 -15.73 25.04
C VAL A 172 3.03 -15.99 24.81
N GLU A 173 3.63 -16.87 25.63
CA GLU A 173 5.01 -17.39 25.50
C GLU A 173 5.31 -17.96 24.09
N PHE A 174 4.28 -18.38 23.35
CA PHE A 174 4.38 -18.91 21.99
C PHE A 174 4.99 -17.91 20.99
N MET A 175 4.80 -16.60 21.20
CA MET A 175 5.36 -15.55 20.32
C MET A 175 6.89 -15.41 20.49
N LYS A 176 7.43 -15.67 21.69
CA LYS A 176 8.88 -15.67 21.96
C LYS A 176 9.58 -16.82 21.24
N VAL A 177 8.98 -18.02 21.23
CA VAL A 177 9.54 -19.22 20.55
C VAL A 177 9.57 -19.04 19.03
N ILE A 178 8.56 -18.38 18.45
CA ILE A 178 8.53 -18.07 17.01
C ILE A 178 9.58 -17.00 16.66
N LEU A 179 9.75 -15.97 17.50
CA LEU A 179 10.79 -14.95 17.31
C LEU A 179 12.21 -15.54 17.39
N GLU A 180 12.48 -16.43 18.34
CA GLU A 180 13.78 -17.09 18.49
C GLU A 180 14.11 -17.98 17.29
N LYS A 181 13.15 -18.77 16.79
CA LYS A 181 13.36 -19.61 15.59
C LYS A 181 13.51 -18.80 14.31
N LEU A 182 12.86 -17.64 14.22
CA LEU A 182 13.03 -16.71 13.10
C LEU A 182 14.41 -16.02 13.13
N SER A 183 15.00 -15.78 14.30
CA SER A 183 16.29 -15.09 14.44
C SER A 183 17.49 -15.80 13.78
N LEU A 184 17.39 -17.12 13.53
CA LEU A 184 18.42 -17.95 12.90
C LEU A 184 18.40 -17.90 11.36
N ILE A 185 17.27 -17.49 10.77
CA ILE A 185 17.13 -17.29 9.33
C ILE A 185 17.29 -15.79 9.08
N ASN A 186 17.90 -15.39 7.96
CA ASN A 186 17.96 -13.98 7.59
C ASN A 186 16.53 -13.46 7.29
N VAL A 187 15.81 -13.04 8.34
CA VAL A 187 14.37 -12.71 8.37
C VAL A 187 14.01 -11.74 7.25
N SER A 188 14.95 -10.85 6.89
CA SER A 188 14.81 -9.89 5.80
C SER A 188 14.67 -10.55 4.42
N ILE A 189 15.43 -11.61 4.12
CA ILE A 189 15.36 -12.31 2.82
C ILE A 189 14.04 -13.07 2.69
N LEU A 190 13.63 -13.77 3.76
CA LEU A 190 12.36 -14.49 3.81
C LEU A 190 11.17 -13.54 3.58
N LEU A 191 11.20 -12.38 4.23
CA LEU A 191 10.21 -11.32 4.06
C LEU A 191 10.11 -10.83 2.61
N ILE A 192 11.23 -10.63 1.94
CA ILE A 192 11.25 -10.20 0.53
C ILE A 192 10.59 -11.26 -0.36
N ILE A 193 10.92 -12.54 -0.17
CA ILE A 193 10.35 -13.65 -0.94
C ILE A 193 8.83 -13.73 -0.74
N ILE A 194 8.37 -13.62 0.51
CA ILE A 194 6.93 -13.63 0.85
C ILE A 194 6.20 -12.48 0.14
N ASN A 195 6.77 -11.26 0.16
CA ASN A 195 6.16 -10.11 -0.51
C ASN A 195 6.06 -10.29 -2.02
N ILE A 196 7.10 -10.85 -2.66
CA ILE A 196 7.08 -11.15 -4.09
C ILE A 196 5.97 -12.16 -4.41
N LEU A 197 5.82 -13.21 -3.60
CA LEU A 197 4.75 -14.20 -3.74
C LEU A 197 3.37 -13.57 -3.60
N ILE A 198 3.16 -12.71 -2.61
CA ILE A 198 1.88 -12.00 -2.38
C ILE A 198 1.50 -11.16 -3.60
N ILE A 199 2.43 -10.37 -4.13
CA ILE A 199 2.19 -9.54 -5.33
C ILE A 199 1.87 -10.42 -6.53
N TYR A 200 2.62 -11.52 -6.71
CA TYR A 200 2.43 -12.43 -7.83
C TYR A 200 1.05 -13.12 -7.80
N ILE A 201 0.65 -13.67 -6.64
CA ILE A 201 -0.66 -14.29 -6.45
C ILE A 201 -1.76 -13.26 -6.70
N SER A 202 -1.62 -12.07 -6.13
CA SER A 202 -2.57 -10.98 -6.32
C SER A 202 -2.72 -10.58 -7.79
N TYR A 203 -1.60 -10.50 -8.53
CA TYR A 203 -1.63 -10.22 -9.97
C TYR A 203 -2.40 -11.27 -10.76
N LEU A 204 -2.22 -12.56 -10.45
CA LEU A 204 -2.95 -13.65 -11.10
C LEU A 204 -4.47 -13.56 -10.83
N VAL A 205 -4.85 -13.29 -9.58
CA VAL A 205 -6.25 -13.08 -9.19
C VAL A 205 -6.85 -11.89 -9.94
N SER A 206 -6.18 -10.74 -9.93
CA SER A 206 -6.61 -9.52 -10.63
C SER A 206 -6.75 -9.73 -12.13
N LYS A 207 -5.81 -10.44 -12.76
CA LYS A 207 -5.86 -10.78 -14.18
C LYS A 207 -7.11 -11.61 -14.49
N ASN A 208 -7.38 -12.65 -13.71
CA ASN A 208 -8.53 -13.52 -13.91
C ASN A 208 -9.86 -12.78 -13.70
N LEU A 209 -9.94 -11.90 -12.69
CA LEU A 209 -11.14 -11.10 -12.42
C LEU A 209 -11.42 -10.09 -13.54
N TYR A 210 -10.39 -9.36 -14.00
CA TYR A 210 -10.57 -8.31 -15.01
C TYR A 210 -10.81 -8.87 -16.42
N CYS A 211 -10.26 -10.04 -16.75
CA CYS A 211 -10.59 -10.73 -18.00
C CYS A 211 -12.06 -11.16 -18.08
N LYS A 212 -12.68 -11.51 -16.94
CA LYS A 212 -14.10 -11.90 -16.87
C LYS A 212 -15.07 -10.73 -16.70
N LYS A 213 -14.56 -9.51 -16.52
CA LYS A 213 -15.39 -8.32 -16.35
C LYS A 213 -16.06 -7.97 -17.69
N GLU A 214 -17.39 -8.01 -17.71
CA GLU A 214 -18.17 -7.50 -18.84
C GLU A 214 -18.11 -5.96 -18.80
N ILE A 215 -17.81 -5.37 -19.95
CA ILE A 215 -17.82 -3.93 -20.14
C ILE A 215 -19.21 -3.66 -20.71
N LEU A 216 -20.15 -3.26 -19.84
CA LEU A 216 -21.46 -2.74 -20.24
C LEU A 216 -21.29 -1.32 -20.78
#